data_AF-A0A934NRJ5-F1
#
_entry.id   AF-A0A934NRJ5-F1
#
_cell.length_a   1.000
_cell.length_b   1.000
_cell.length_c   1.000
_cell.angle_alpha   90.00
_cell.angle_beta   90.00
_cell.angle_gamma   90.00
#
_symmetry.space_group_name_H-M   'P 1'
#
loop_
_entity.id
_entity.type
_entity.pdbx_description
1 polymer ?
#
loop_
_entity_poly.entity_id
_entity_poly.type
_entity_poly.pdbx_seq_one_letter_code
_entity_poly.pdbx_strand_id
1 'polypeptide(L)'
;MKTLMHTLMSERIALRAALTDNIRRATKPDPNYTREANAQRASEVRAQLLRDGNAVLAEHAQKAAQTAAQLKIAAAGERPHVDASSAADLIRTEQAWRNNVLPELERGRPLNQVLSDAAVDDVLGAERFAPAYYRSKFNSNTSLSAMQEGYDASTMRTTLTPAVQDLSFVDHAIADRFANMAPTSAAADLIRFAARADVDLATYRDVAASVDQGDAMGAQITIHLSAQSGYAAEPAHETQEQSATSNNAPADA
;
A
#
# COMPACT_ATOMS: atom_id res chain seq x y z
N MET A 1 -11.67 -6.42 -11.92
CA MET A 1 -11.54 -7.64 -11.11
C MET A 1 -11.49 -7.19 -9.64
N LYS A 2 -12.42 -7.62 -8.77
CA LYS A 2 -12.39 -7.21 -7.35
C LYS A 2 -11.39 -8.10 -6.61
N THR A 3 -10.40 -7.50 -5.96
CA THR A 3 -9.42 -8.25 -5.15
C THR A 3 -10.09 -8.78 -3.89
N LEU A 4 -9.53 -9.84 -3.30
CA LEU A 4 -10.03 -10.39 -2.04
C LEU A 4 -10.02 -9.33 -0.92
N MET A 5 -9.08 -8.39 -0.95
CA MET A 5 -9.05 -7.27 0.00
C MET A 5 -10.20 -6.27 -0.21
N HIS A 6 -10.58 -5.96 -1.46
CA HIS A 6 -11.74 -5.11 -1.73
C HIS A 6 -13.04 -5.74 -1.17
N THR A 7 -13.17 -7.06 -1.23
CA THR A 7 -14.29 -7.78 -0.61
C THR A 7 -14.27 -7.61 0.91
N LEU A 8 -13.12 -7.81 1.56
CA LEU A 8 -12.97 -7.61 3.00
C LEU A 8 -13.25 -6.15 3.43
N MET A 9 -12.83 -5.16 2.66
CA MET A 9 -13.17 -3.74 2.94
C MET A 9 -14.68 -3.50 2.87
N SER A 10 -15.36 -4.08 1.88
CA SER A 10 -16.82 -3.98 1.72
C SER A 10 -17.55 -4.69 2.88
N GLU A 11 -17.08 -5.87 3.27
CA GLU A 11 -17.59 -6.63 4.41
C GLU A 11 -17.43 -5.83 5.72
N ARG A 12 -16.29 -5.16 5.92
CA ARG A 12 -16.06 -4.29 7.09
C ARG A 12 -17.10 -3.18 7.20
N ILE A 13 -17.39 -2.50 6.10
CA ILE A 13 -18.42 -1.44 6.06
C ILE A 13 -19.78 -2.02 6.43
N ALA A 14 -20.15 -3.15 5.83
CA ALA A 14 -21.44 -3.81 6.10
C ALA A 14 -21.58 -4.25 7.56
N LEU A 15 -20.52 -4.83 8.15
CA LEU A 15 -20.51 -5.26 9.55
C LEU A 15 -20.71 -4.08 10.51
N ARG A 16 -20.04 -2.94 10.26
CA ARG A 16 -20.24 -1.75 11.09
C ARG A 16 -21.64 -1.15 10.94
N ALA A 17 -22.15 -1.11 9.72
CA ALA A 17 -23.51 -0.63 9.46
C ALA A 17 -24.54 -1.50 10.22
N ALA A 18 -24.40 -2.83 10.15
CA ALA A 18 -25.25 -3.76 10.86
C ALA A 18 -25.16 -3.59 12.39
N LEU A 19 -23.97 -3.38 12.95
CA LEU A 19 -23.78 -3.09 14.37
C LEU A 19 -24.51 -1.80 14.79
N THR A 20 -24.34 -0.73 14.01
CA THR A 20 -24.99 0.56 14.27
C THR A 20 -26.51 0.43 14.22
N ASP A 21 -27.05 -0.30 13.24
CA ASP A 21 -28.48 -0.57 13.13
C ASP A 21 -29.01 -1.46 14.26
N ASN A 22 -28.23 -2.44 14.71
CA ASN A 22 -28.59 -3.28 15.85
C ASN A 22 -28.65 -2.47 17.14
N ILE A 23 -27.67 -1.61 17.39
CA ILE A 23 -27.68 -0.68 18.53
C ILE A 23 -28.92 0.21 18.45
N ARG A 24 -29.16 0.86 17.30
CA ARG A 24 -30.33 1.75 17.10
C ARG A 24 -31.65 1.04 17.37
N ARG A 25 -31.81 -0.21 16.92
CA ARG A 25 -33.03 -1.00 17.15
C ARG A 25 -33.18 -1.43 18.61
N ALA A 26 -32.09 -1.86 19.24
CA ALA A 26 -32.11 -2.42 20.59
C ALA A 26 -32.21 -1.35 21.69
N THR A 27 -31.79 -0.11 21.41
CA THR A 27 -31.90 1.03 22.34
C THR A 27 -33.16 1.87 22.12
N LYS A 28 -34.17 1.37 21.39
CA LYS A 28 -35.45 2.07 21.26
C LYS A 28 -36.13 2.19 22.63
N PRO A 29 -36.63 3.38 23.02
CA PRO A 29 -37.31 3.56 24.29
C PRO A 29 -38.57 2.69 24.36
N ASP A 30 -38.76 2.01 25.48
CA ASP A 30 -39.98 1.27 25.78
C ASP A 30 -40.94 2.17 26.57
N PRO A 31 -42.16 2.41 26.08
CA PRO A 31 -43.12 3.33 26.71
C PRO A 31 -43.56 2.86 28.11
N ASN A 32 -43.34 1.59 28.47
CA ASN A 32 -43.72 1.05 29.78
C ASN A 32 -42.66 1.33 30.87
N TYR A 33 -41.50 1.89 30.51
CA TYR A 33 -40.42 2.18 31.44
C TYR A 33 -40.27 3.68 31.68
N THR A 34 -39.79 4.03 32.88
CA THR A 34 -39.37 5.41 33.17
C THR A 34 -38.21 5.82 32.26
N ARG A 35 -38.01 7.14 32.10
CA ARG A 35 -36.89 7.68 31.31
C ARG A 35 -35.53 7.19 31.81
N GLU A 36 -35.35 7.09 33.12
CA GLU A 36 -34.12 6.61 33.75
C GLU A 36 -33.87 5.12 33.51
N ALA A 37 -34.91 4.29 33.66
CA ALA A 37 -34.81 2.86 33.39
C ALA A 37 -34.52 2.57 31.90
N ASN A 38 -35.13 3.33 30.98
CA ASN A 38 -34.81 3.26 29.56
C ASN A 38 -33.36 3.66 29.26
N ALA A 39 -32.83 4.70 29.92
CA ALA A 39 -31.45 5.13 29.75
C ALA A 39 -30.44 4.08 30.25
N GLN A 40 -30.69 3.49 31.42
CA GLN A 40 -29.86 2.41 31.97
C GLN A 40 -29.85 1.19 31.03
N ARG A 41 -31.03 0.67 30.66
CA ARG A 41 -31.16 -0.44 29.71
C ARG A 41 -30.45 -0.15 28.39
N ALA A 42 -30.66 1.04 27.81
CA ALA A 42 -30.00 1.43 26.56
C ALA A 42 -28.48 1.45 26.70
N SER A 43 -27.94 1.93 27.83
CA SER A 43 -26.50 1.94 28.10
C SER A 43 -25.92 0.52 28.20
N GLU A 44 -26.59 -0.39 28.90
CA GLU A 44 -26.16 -1.78 29.10
C GLU A 44 -26.20 -2.56 27.77
N VAL A 45 -27.32 -2.48 27.05
CA VAL A 45 -27.50 -3.12 25.75
C VAL A 45 -26.48 -2.58 24.74
N ARG A 46 -26.26 -1.26 24.71
CA ARG A 46 -25.26 -0.65 23.84
C ARG A 46 -23.85 -1.13 24.18
N ALA A 47 -23.49 -1.18 25.47
CA ALA A 47 -22.19 -1.66 25.90
C ALA A 47 -21.98 -3.13 25.51
N GLN A 48 -22.99 -3.97 25.68
CA GLN A 48 -22.94 -5.38 25.29
C GLN A 48 -22.76 -5.53 23.77
N LEU A 49 -23.61 -4.89 22.97
CA LEU A 49 -23.55 -4.97 21.52
C LEU A 49 -22.24 -4.41 20.97
N LEU A 50 -21.69 -3.34 21.57
CA LEU A 50 -20.38 -2.82 21.19
C LEU A 50 -19.27 -3.81 21.51
N ARG A 51 -19.29 -4.49 22.67
CA ARG A 51 -18.29 -5.51 22.99
C ARG A 51 -18.33 -6.67 21.99
N ASP A 52 -19.50 -7.24 21.77
CA ASP A 52 -19.67 -8.40 20.88
C ASP A 52 -19.38 -8.02 19.42
N GLY A 53 -19.89 -6.87 18.98
CA GLY A 53 -19.65 -6.35 17.64
C GLY A 53 -18.18 -6.01 17.39
N ASN A 54 -17.49 -5.39 18.36
CA ASN A 54 -16.07 -5.09 18.25
C ASN A 54 -15.21 -6.36 18.20
N ALA A 55 -15.62 -7.45 18.85
CA ALA A 55 -14.94 -8.74 18.74
C ALA A 55 -15.00 -9.29 17.31
N VAL A 56 -16.19 -9.31 16.69
CA VAL A 56 -16.37 -9.71 15.28
C VAL A 56 -15.55 -8.83 14.34
N LEU A 57 -15.55 -7.51 14.59
CA LEU A 57 -14.76 -6.55 13.83
C LEU A 57 -13.24 -6.78 13.98
N ALA A 58 -12.76 -7.21 15.15
CA ALA A 58 -11.37 -7.55 15.39
C ALA A 58 -10.95 -8.85 14.68
N GLU A 59 -11.79 -9.89 14.72
CA GLU A 59 -11.58 -11.13 13.96
C GLU A 59 -11.48 -10.85 12.46
N HIS A 60 -12.34 -9.97 11.94
CA HIS A 60 -12.31 -9.56 10.55
C HIS A 60 -10.99 -8.86 10.17
N ALA A 61 -10.46 -8.01 11.07
CA ALA A 61 -9.15 -7.38 10.86
C ALA A 61 -8.00 -8.40 10.88
N GLN A 62 -8.06 -9.43 11.74
CA GLN A 62 -7.09 -10.53 11.73
C GLN A 62 -7.15 -11.32 10.41
N LYS A 63 -8.35 -11.61 9.90
CA LYS A 63 -8.55 -12.29 8.61
C LYS A 63 -7.93 -11.51 7.45
N ALA A 64 -8.05 -10.18 7.44
CA ALA A 64 -7.40 -9.33 6.45
C ALA A 64 -5.87 -9.41 6.52
N ALA A 65 -5.30 -9.35 7.73
CA ALA A 65 -3.85 -9.50 7.91
C ALA A 65 -3.33 -10.89 7.51
N GLN A 66 -4.06 -11.95 7.88
CA GLN A 66 -3.73 -13.32 7.49
C GLN A 66 -3.78 -13.51 5.97
N THR A 67 -4.79 -12.95 5.32
CA THR A 67 -4.92 -12.96 3.86
C THR A 67 -3.70 -12.33 3.20
N ALA A 68 -3.30 -11.12 3.63
CA ALA A 68 -2.15 -10.43 3.09
C ALA A 68 -0.87 -11.27 3.24
N ALA A 69 -0.67 -11.88 4.43
CA ALA A 69 0.46 -12.76 4.68
C ALA A 69 0.44 -14.03 3.81
N GLN A 70 -0.72 -14.67 3.66
CA GLN A 70 -0.88 -15.86 2.83
C GLN A 70 -0.62 -15.57 1.35
N LEU A 71 -1.09 -14.43 0.84
CA LEU A 71 -0.79 -13.99 -0.54
C LEU A 71 0.71 -13.84 -0.76
N LYS A 72 1.41 -13.22 0.19
CA LYS A 72 2.88 -13.08 0.13
C LYS A 72 3.61 -14.42 0.15
N ILE A 73 3.21 -15.32 1.03
CA ILE A 73 3.80 -16.67 1.11
C ILE A 73 3.56 -17.45 -0.19
N ALA A 74 2.33 -17.41 -0.71
CA ALA A 74 1.97 -18.08 -1.95
C ALA A 74 2.76 -17.52 -3.15
N ALA A 75 2.84 -16.20 -3.28
CA ALA A 75 3.61 -15.56 -4.34
C ALA A 75 5.12 -15.81 -4.21
N ALA A 76 5.65 -15.91 -2.99
CA ALA A 76 7.05 -16.29 -2.80
C ALA A 76 7.36 -17.68 -3.37
N GLY A 77 6.41 -18.61 -3.43
CA GLY A 77 6.61 -19.91 -4.08
C GLY A 77 6.70 -19.83 -5.61
N GLU A 78 6.07 -18.82 -6.23
CA GLU A 78 5.97 -18.68 -7.69
C GLU A 78 7.05 -17.75 -8.28
N ARG A 79 7.68 -16.91 -7.44
CA ARG A 79 8.70 -15.96 -7.88
C ARG A 79 10.05 -16.65 -8.06
N PRO A 80 10.82 -16.32 -9.12
CA PRO A 80 12.25 -16.62 -9.16
C PRO A 80 12.95 -15.99 -7.95
N HIS A 81 13.94 -16.69 -7.38
CA HIS A 81 14.73 -16.19 -6.26
C HIS A 81 16.22 -16.38 -6.51
N VAL A 82 17.02 -15.49 -5.92
CA VAL A 82 18.47 -15.66 -5.82
C VAL A 82 18.77 -16.64 -4.69
N ASP A 83 19.50 -17.71 -4.98
CA ASP A 83 20.10 -18.54 -3.94
C ASP A 83 21.23 -17.77 -3.26
N ALA A 84 20.99 -17.35 -2.01
CA ALA A 84 21.96 -16.59 -1.22
C ALA A 84 23.24 -17.39 -0.89
N SER A 85 23.22 -18.72 -1.02
CA SER A 85 24.39 -19.58 -0.84
C SER A 85 25.19 -19.79 -2.12
N SER A 86 24.61 -19.48 -3.28
CA SER A 86 25.23 -19.61 -4.59
C SER A 86 26.02 -18.34 -4.95
N ALA A 87 27.35 -18.39 -4.80
CA ALA A 87 28.22 -17.28 -5.20
C ALA A 87 28.04 -16.92 -6.69
N ALA A 88 27.77 -17.90 -7.55
CA ALA A 88 27.54 -17.68 -8.97
C ALA A 88 26.27 -16.86 -9.22
N ASP A 89 25.16 -17.16 -8.54
CA ASP A 89 23.91 -16.40 -8.71
C ASP A 89 24.04 -14.98 -8.14
N LEU A 90 24.75 -14.82 -7.02
CA LEU A 90 25.04 -13.51 -6.44
C LEU A 90 25.84 -12.62 -7.40
N ILE A 91 26.88 -13.18 -8.02
CA ILE A 91 27.72 -12.47 -9.01
C ILE A 91 26.92 -12.17 -10.27
N ARG A 92 26.15 -13.14 -10.79
CA ARG A 92 25.36 -12.98 -12.02
C ARG A 92 24.34 -11.85 -11.88
N THR A 93 23.61 -11.82 -10.77
CA THR A 93 22.61 -10.77 -10.49
C THR A 93 23.24 -9.41 -10.18
N GLU A 94 24.42 -9.36 -9.56
CA GLU A 94 25.17 -8.10 -9.40
C GLU A 94 25.66 -7.56 -10.75
N GLN A 95 26.21 -8.42 -11.61
CA GLN A 95 26.67 -8.03 -12.95
C GLN A 95 25.49 -7.55 -13.82
N ALA A 96 24.35 -8.25 -13.77
CA ALA A 96 23.13 -7.84 -14.45
C ALA A 96 22.68 -6.43 -14.01
N TRP A 97 22.65 -6.17 -12.70
CA TRP A 97 22.36 -4.84 -12.18
C TRP A 97 23.35 -3.79 -12.69
N ARG A 98 24.66 -4.02 -12.56
CA ARG A 98 25.70 -3.03 -12.91
C ARG A 98 25.78 -2.75 -14.41
N ASN A 99 25.54 -3.75 -15.25
CA ASN A 99 25.76 -3.64 -16.68
C ASN A 99 24.50 -3.25 -17.46
N ASN A 100 23.32 -3.65 -16.98
CA ASN A 100 22.07 -3.50 -17.72
C ASN A 100 21.12 -2.49 -17.05
N VAL A 101 20.87 -2.64 -15.75
CA VAL A 101 19.82 -1.85 -15.07
C VAL A 101 20.34 -0.48 -14.63
N LEU A 102 21.42 -0.45 -13.85
CA LEU A 102 21.97 0.79 -13.28
C LEU A 102 22.31 1.85 -14.35
N PRO A 103 22.98 1.51 -15.48
CA PRO A 103 23.30 2.51 -16.48
C PRO A 103 22.07 3.14 -17.14
N GLU A 104 20.96 2.40 -17.27
CA GLU A 104 19.72 2.94 -17.82
C GLU A 104 19.00 3.87 -16.82
N LEU A 105 19.02 3.51 -15.53
CA LEU A 105 18.52 4.37 -14.46
C LEU A 105 19.32 5.68 -14.36
N GLU A 106 20.64 5.60 -14.48
CA GLU A 106 21.51 6.79 -14.46
C GLU A 106 21.33 7.69 -15.69
N ARG A 107 20.85 7.15 -16.81
CA ARG A 107 20.38 7.94 -17.97
C ARG A 107 19.01 8.59 -17.75
N GLY A 108 18.39 8.37 -16.60
CA GLY A 108 17.09 8.94 -16.23
C GLY A 108 15.89 8.13 -16.70
N ARG A 109 16.08 6.90 -17.20
CA ARG A 109 14.93 6.04 -17.50
C ARG A 109 14.30 5.51 -16.20
N PRO A 110 12.97 5.52 -16.08
CA PRO A 110 12.31 5.00 -14.89
C PRO A 110 12.39 3.47 -14.81
N LEU A 111 12.35 2.93 -13.59
CA LEU A 111 12.60 1.50 -13.33
C LEU A 111 11.63 0.60 -14.09
N ASN A 112 10.35 0.96 -14.16
CA ASN A 112 9.34 0.21 -14.90
C ASN A 112 9.70 0.05 -16.40
N GLN A 113 10.26 1.09 -17.03
CA GLN A 113 10.68 1.06 -18.42
C GLN A 113 11.97 0.26 -18.60
N VAL A 114 12.91 0.39 -17.66
CA VAL A 114 14.14 -0.41 -17.68
C VAL A 114 13.83 -1.90 -17.54
N LEU A 115 12.90 -2.25 -16.66
CA LEU A 115 12.53 -3.64 -16.40
C LEU A 115 11.55 -4.24 -17.42
N SER A 116 10.94 -3.43 -18.30
CA SER A 116 9.88 -3.87 -19.23
C SER A 116 10.27 -5.10 -20.06
N ASP A 117 11.50 -5.15 -20.56
CA ASP A 117 12.07 -6.26 -21.36
C ASP A 117 13.24 -6.98 -20.67
N ALA A 118 13.49 -6.68 -19.39
CA ALA A 118 14.66 -7.17 -18.67
C ALA A 118 14.61 -8.68 -18.38
N ALA A 119 15.76 -9.35 -18.41
CA ALA A 119 15.85 -10.78 -18.12
C ALA A 119 15.67 -11.05 -16.61
N VAL A 120 15.46 -12.32 -16.24
CA VAL A 120 15.24 -12.72 -14.83
C VAL A 120 16.36 -12.20 -13.91
N ASP A 121 17.62 -12.31 -14.33
CA ASP A 121 18.76 -11.85 -13.53
C ASP A 121 18.81 -10.32 -13.36
N ASP A 122 18.36 -9.56 -14.34
CA ASP A 122 18.26 -8.10 -14.26
C ASP A 122 17.21 -7.70 -13.22
N VAL A 123 16.07 -8.38 -13.23
CA VAL A 123 14.96 -8.14 -12.29
C VAL A 123 15.35 -8.56 -10.87
N LEU A 124 16.03 -9.69 -10.71
CA LEU A 124 16.59 -10.13 -9.42
C LEU A 124 17.69 -9.18 -8.92
N GLY A 125 18.52 -8.66 -9.83
CA GLY A 125 19.47 -7.60 -9.52
C GLY A 125 18.78 -6.33 -9.04
N ALA A 126 17.74 -5.88 -9.75
CA ALA A 126 16.94 -4.73 -9.37
C ALA A 126 16.27 -4.94 -7.99
N GLU A 127 15.72 -6.11 -7.71
CA GLU A 127 15.16 -6.44 -6.39
C GLU A 127 16.17 -6.28 -5.25
N ARG A 128 17.42 -6.66 -5.48
CA ARG A 128 18.48 -6.56 -4.46
C ARG A 128 19.01 -5.14 -4.29
N PHE A 129 19.18 -4.38 -5.38
CA PHE A 129 19.97 -3.15 -5.38
C PHE A 129 19.15 -1.87 -5.60
N ALA A 130 18.00 -1.92 -6.29
CA ALA A 130 17.18 -0.74 -6.55
C ALA A 130 16.68 -0.05 -5.28
N PRO A 131 16.24 -0.75 -4.22
CA PRO A 131 15.80 -0.08 -2.99
C PRO A 131 16.91 0.79 -2.38
N ALA A 132 18.14 0.28 -2.29
CA ALA A 132 19.26 1.05 -1.75
C ALA A 132 19.66 2.22 -2.66
N TYR A 133 19.65 2.01 -3.98
CA TYR A 133 19.89 3.05 -4.98
C TYR A 133 18.91 4.21 -4.82
N TYR A 134 17.60 3.94 -4.81
CA TYR A 134 16.57 4.97 -4.69
C TYR A 134 16.61 5.67 -3.33
N ARG A 135 16.83 4.95 -2.22
CA ARG A 135 17.07 5.60 -0.92
C ARG A 135 18.21 6.60 -0.97
N SER A 136 19.34 6.24 -1.61
CA SER A 136 20.49 7.14 -1.72
C SER A 136 20.18 8.38 -2.57
N LYS A 137 19.44 8.21 -3.68
CA LYS A 137 19.10 9.29 -4.62
C LYS A 137 18.06 10.26 -4.06
N PHE A 138 17.14 9.78 -3.23
CA PHE A 138 16.09 10.61 -2.64
C PHE A 138 16.47 11.19 -1.26
N ASN A 139 17.37 10.55 -0.50
CA ASN A 139 17.82 11.08 0.80
C ASN A 139 18.73 12.31 0.71
N SER A 140 19.26 12.65 -0.47
CA SER A 140 20.06 13.88 -0.67
C SER A 140 19.25 15.18 -0.46
N ASN A 141 17.93 15.11 -0.34
CA ASN A 141 17.06 16.26 -0.03
C ASN A 141 16.47 16.17 1.40
N THR A 142 17.34 16.18 2.42
CA THR A 142 16.96 16.29 3.84
C THR A 142 16.53 17.73 4.17
N SER A 143 15.44 18.18 3.54
CA SER A 143 14.73 19.39 3.94
C SER A 143 13.73 19.05 5.05
N LEU A 144 13.42 20.00 5.94
CA LEU A 144 12.39 19.87 6.99
C LEU A 144 11.02 19.41 6.44
N SER A 145 10.78 19.59 5.15
CA SER A 145 9.59 19.15 4.42
C SER A 145 9.48 17.62 4.25
N ALA A 146 10.56 16.86 4.47
CA ALA A 146 10.58 15.39 4.39
C ALA A 146 10.31 14.70 5.75
N MET A 147 9.99 15.46 6.80
CA MET A 147 9.56 14.92 8.08
C MET A 147 8.05 14.74 8.09
N GLN A 148 7.58 13.51 8.35
CA GLN A 148 6.17 13.21 8.49
C GLN A 148 5.79 13.29 9.98
N GLU A 149 4.74 14.03 10.29
CA GLU A 149 4.16 14.04 11.64
C GLU A 149 3.47 12.69 11.89
N GLY A 150 4.09 11.87 12.74
CA GLY A 150 3.48 10.69 13.32
C GLY A 150 2.80 11.05 14.64
N TYR A 151 1.52 10.71 14.80
CA TYR A 151 0.87 10.81 16.10
C TYR A 151 1.04 9.48 16.86
N ASP A 152 1.85 9.48 17.90
CA ASP A 152 1.96 8.33 18.80
C ASP A 152 0.83 8.39 19.83
N ALA A 153 -0.19 7.56 19.61
CA ALA A 153 -1.35 7.46 20.49
C ALA A 153 -1.01 6.93 21.90
N SER A 154 0.14 6.27 22.08
CA SER A 154 0.57 5.74 23.39
C SER A 154 1.22 6.79 24.29
N THR A 155 1.86 7.80 23.69
CA THR A 155 2.55 8.88 24.42
C THR A 155 1.88 10.24 24.26
N MET A 156 0.79 10.33 23.49
CA MET A 156 0.11 11.59 23.12
C MET A 156 1.07 12.65 22.59
N ARG A 157 2.10 12.23 21.85
CA ARG A 157 3.10 13.13 21.27
C ARG A 157 3.10 13.00 19.76
N THR A 158 3.11 14.15 19.09
CA THR A 158 3.46 14.24 17.68
C THR A 158 4.98 14.10 17.57
N THR A 159 5.44 13.01 16.98
CA THR A 159 6.85 12.79 16.65
C THR A 159 7.06 13.07 15.18
N LEU A 160 8.05 13.90 14.87
CA LEU A 160 8.52 14.06 13.50
C LEU A 160 9.42 12.87 13.19
N THR A 161 8.86 11.87 12.52
CA THR A 161 9.62 10.76 11.97
C THR A 161 10.09 11.15 10.57
N PRO A 162 11.30 10.73 10.13
CA PRO A 162 11.64 10.78 8.72
C PRO A 162 10.50 10.11 7.96
N ALA A 163 9.96 10.74 6.92
CA ALA A 163 9.00 10.07 6.06
C ALA A 163 9.68 8.77 5.61
N VAL A 164 9.08 7.62 5.93
CA VAL A 164 9.50 6.36 5.33
C VAL A 164 9.23 6.58 3.85
N GLN A 165 10.30 6.80 3.07
CA GLN A 165 10.15 6.97 1.63
C GLN A 165 9.44 5.75 1.11
N ASP A 166 8.24 5.96 0.58
CA ASP A 166 7.46 4.90 0.01
C ASP A 166 8.14 4.45 -1.28
N LEU A 167 8.81 3.29 -1.19
CA LEU A 167 9.45 2.63 -2.33
C LEU A 167 8.54 1.55 -2.92
N SER A 168 7.24 1.58 -2.64
CA SER A 168 6.25 0.66 -3.22
C SER A 168 6.30 0.61 -4.75
N PHE A 169 6.70 1.70 -5.42
CA PHE A 169 6.90 1.72 -6.87
C PHE A 169 7.99 0.74 -7.34
N VAL A 170 9.05 0.53 -6.53
CA VAL A 170 10.12 -0.44 -6.82
C VAL A 170 9.55 -1.85 -6.76
N ASP A 171 8.85 -2.17 -5.67
CA ASP A 171 8.21 -3.48 -5.47
C ASP A 171 7.17 -3.76 -6.56
N HIS A 172 6.39 -2.76 -6.98
CA HIS A 172 5.44 -2.89 -8.07
C HIS A 172 6.11 -3.12 -9.43
N ALA A 173 7.14 -2.35 -9.78
CA ALA A 173 7.86 -2.52 -11.05
C ALA A 173 8.49 -3.92 -11.16
N ILE A 174 9.10 -4.41 -10.06
CA ILE A 174 9.67 -5.76 -9.99
C ILE A 174 8.57 -6.82 -10.09
N ALA A 175 7.50 -6.69 -9.32
CA ALA A 175 6.41 -7.65 -9.30
C ALA A 175 5.68 -7.73 -10.64
N ASP A 176 5.44 -6.59 -11.30
CA ASP A 176 4.81 -6.56 -12.63
C ASP A 176 5.68 -7.28 -13.66
N ARG A 177 7.00 -7.09 -13.62
CA ARG A 177 7.90 -7.81 -14.52
C ARG A 177 7.94 -9.31 -14.21
N PHE A 178 8.06 -9.72 -12.94
CA PHE A 178 7.96 -11.14 -12.59
C PHE A 178 6.63 -11.76 -12.99
N ALA A 179 5.52 -11.03 -12.84
CA ALA A 179 4.21 -11.47 -13.28
C ALA A 179 4.14 -11.66 -14.81
N ASN A 180 4.80 -10.81 -15.59
CA ASN A 180 4.86 -10.95 -17.05
C ASN A 180 5.73 -12.15 -17.49
N MET A 181 6.67 -12.58 -16.66
CA MET A 181 7.50 -13.77 -16.89
C MET A 181 6.91 -15.05 -16.30
N ALA A 182 5.80 -14.95 -15.54
CA ALA A 182 5.22 -16.09 -14.86
C ALA A 182 4.66 -17.12 -15.86
N PRO A 183 4.79 -18.43 -15.58
CA PRO A 183 4.39 -19.48 -16.52
C PRO A 183 2.87 -19.59 -16.70
N THR A 184 2.10 -19.06 -15.74
CA THR A 184 0.63 -19.09 -15.77
C THR A 184 0.06 -17.74 -15.38
N SER A 185 -1.15 -17.43 -15.88
CA SER A 185 -1.88 -16.22 -15.48
C SER A 185 -2.22 -16.22 -13.99
N ALA A 186 -2.45 -17.40 -13.39
CA ALA A 186 -2.69 -17.52 -11.96
C ALA A 186 -1.47 -17.12 -11.12
N ALA A 187 -0.27 -17.56 -11.52
CA ALA A 187 0.99 -17.14 -10.88
C ALA A 187 1.24 -15.63 -11.08
N ALA A 188 0.98 -15.12 -12.28
CA ALA A 188 1.08 -13.68 -12.57
C ALA A 188 0.19 -12.84 -11.64
N ASP A 189 -1.07 -13.25 -11.47
CA ASP A 189 -2.02 -12.55 -10.61
C ASP A 189 -1.61 -12.64 -9.14
N LEU A 190 -1.16 -13.81 -8.66
CA LEU A 190 -0.64 -13.97 -7.29
C LEU A 190 0.52 -13.04 -7.00
N ILE A 191 1.47 -12.91 -7.92
CA ILE A 191 2.64 -12.01 -7.78
C ILE A 191 2.18 -10.56 -7.67
N ARG A 192 1.28 -10.11 -8.56
CA ARG A 192 0.74 -8.75 -8.54
C ARG A 192 -0.05 -8.46 -7.25
N PHE A 193 -0.87 -9.40 -6.80
CA PHE A 193 -1.65 -9.25 -5.57
C PHE A 193 -0.76 -9.23 -4.33
N ALA A 194 0.29 -10.06 -4.28
CA ALA A 194 1.23 -10.06 -3.16
C ALA A 194 2.01 -8.74 -3.04
N ALA A 195 2.40 -8.14 -4.18
CA ALA A 195 3.08 -6.84 -4.19
C ALA A 195 2.18 -5.70 -3.69
N ARG A 196 0.86 -5.82 -3.86
CA ARG A 196 -0.13 -4.86 -3.35
C ARG A 196 -0.60 -5.16 -1.94
N ALA A 197 -0.30 -6.33 -1.39
CA ALA A 197 -0.93 -6.81 -0.15
C ALA A 197 -0.73 -5.87 1.05
N ASP A 198 0.42 -5.19 1.17
CA ASP A 198 0.65 -4.22 2.25
C ASP A 198 -0.13 -2.93 2.05
N VAL A 199 -0.14 -2.39 0.83
CA VAL A 199 -0.91 -1.19 0.46
C VAL A 199 -2.41 -1.46 0.66
N ASP A 200 -2.87 -2.63 0.21
CA ASP A 200 -4.24 -3.11 0.39
C ASP A 200 -4.60 -3.27 1.87
N LEU A 201 -3.69 -3.79 2.70
CA LEU A 201 -3.89 -3.93 4.15
C LEU A 201 -3.89 -2.57 4.86
N ALA A 202 -3.03 -1.64 4.46
CA ALA A 202 -3.02 -0.27 4.97
C ALA A 202 -4.33 0.44 4.63
N THR A 203 -4.74 0.37 3.35
CA THR A 203 -6.04 0.88 2.88
C THR A 203 -7.20 0.28 3.66
N TYR A 204 -7.16 -1.02 3.95
CA TYR A 204 -8.19 -1.68 4.76
C TYR A 204 -8.25 -1.08 6.18
N ARG A 205 -7.10 -0.78 6.79
CA ARG A 205 -7.04 -0.14 8.12
C ARG A 205 -7.60 1.28 8.09
N ASP A 206 -7.31 2.04 7.04
CA ASP A 206 -7.84 3.40 6.87
C ASP A 206 -9.36 3.38 6.69
N VAL A 207 -9.87 2.46 5.88
CA VAL A 207 -11.31 2.19 5.73
C VAL A 207 -11.92 1.81 7.07
N ALA A 208 -11.29 0.89 7.82
CA ALA A 208 -11.80 0.48 9.12
C ALA A 208 -11.86 1.65 10.10
N ALA A 209 -10.83 2.50 10.15
CA ALA A 209 -10.78 3.67 11.01
C ALA A 209 -11.85 4.71 10.65
N SER A 210 -12.00 5.02 9.36
CA SER A 210 -13.01 5.96 8.84
C SER A 210 -14.44 5.49 9.19
N VAL A 211 -14.72 4.20 8.98
CA VAL A 211 -16.01 3.57 9.31
C VAL A 211 -16.26 3.54 10.82
N ASP A 212 -15.23 3.30 11.63
CA ASP A 212 -15.35 3.28 13.09
C ASP A 212 -15.66 4.68 13.66
N GLN A 213 -15.15 5.73 13.01
CA GLN A 213 -15.46 7.13 13.28
C GLN A 213 -16.83 7.60 12.73
N GLY A 214 -17.52 6.74 11.96
CA GLY A 214 -18.84 7.03 11.40
C GLY A 214 -18.81 7.67 10.00
N ASP A 215 -17.65 7.77 9.37
CA ASP A 215 -17.49 8.29 8.01
C ASP A 215 -17.59 7.18 6.96
N ALA A 216 -18.79 6.62 6.78
CA ALA A 216 -19.00 5.56 5.80
C ALA A 216 -18.80 6.02 4.35
N MET A 217 -18.94 7.32 4.07
CA MET A 217 -18.78 7.88 2.72
C MET A 217 -17.30 8.05 2.36
N GLY A 218 -16.49 8.60 3.27
CA GLY A 218 -15.04 8.66 3.10
C GLY A 218 -14.44 7.27 2.90
N ALA A 219 -14.89 6.29 3.66
CA ALA A 219 -14.50 4.89 3.47
C ALA A 219 -14.81 4.33 2.06
N GLN A 220 -15.99 4.62 1.51
CA GLN A 220 -16.35 4.21 0.15
C GLN A 220 -15.52 4.94 -0.91
N ILE A 221 -15.21 6.23 -0.70
CA ILE A 221 -14.32 7.01 -1.56
C ILE A 221 -12.92 6.41 -1.55
N THR A 222 -12.38 6.06 -0.38
CA THR A 222 -11.06 5.41 -0.24
C THR A 222 -11.01 4.07 -0.98
N ILE A 223 -12.05 3.24 -0.89
CA ILE A 223 -12.15 1.99 -1.66
C ILE A 223 -12.17 2.27 -3.17
N HIS A 224 -12.93 3.27 -3.60
CA HIS A 224 -13.05 3.59 -5.02
C HIS A 224 -11.74 4.13 -5.60
N LEU A 225 -11.07 5.03 -4.87
CA LEU A 225 -9.79 5.60 -5.27
C LEU A 225 -8.69 4.55 -5.27
N SER A 226 -8.61 3.68 -4.25
CA SER A 226 -7.59 2.61 -4.22
C SER A 226 -7.76 1.60 -5.36
N ALA A 227 -9.01 1.34 -5.78
CA ALA A 227 -9.28 0.52 -6.95
C ALA A 227 -8.85 1.18 -8.28
N GLN A 228 -8.74 2.51 -8.32
CA GLN A 228 -8.31 3.27 -9.50
C GLN A 228 -6.81 3.57 -9.51
N SER A 229 -6.21 3.83 -8.35
CA SER A 229 -4.81 4.25 -8.20
C SER A 229 -3.80 3.10 -8.30
N GLY A 230 -4.26 1.85 -8.48
CA GLY A 230 -3.40 0.68 -8.71
C GLY A 230 -2.51 0.73 -9.96
N TYR A 231 -2.37 1.88 -10.63
CA TYR A 231 -1.50 2.07 -11.81
C TYR A 231 -0.82 3.45 -11.93
N ALA A 232 -0.94 4.38 -10.98
CA ALA A 232 -0.38 5.72 -11.20
C ALA A 232 0.10 6.42 -9.92
N ALA A 233 1.41 6.42 -9.71
CA ALA A 233 2.24 7.64 -9.70
C ALA A 233 3.67 7.26 -9.26
N GLU A 234 4.61 7.12 -10.21
CA GLU A 234 6.00 7.45 -9.87
C GLU A 234 6.04 8.94 -9.51
N PRO A 235 6.86 9.37 -8.53
CA PRO A 235 7.10 10.79 -8.36
C PRO A 235 7.64 11.31 -9.69
N ALA A 236 6.86 12.18 -10.34
CA ALA A 236 7.28 12.85 -11.55
C ALA A 236 8.61 13.53 -11.24
N HIS A 237 9.70 13.03 -11.81
CA HIS A 237 10.93 13.79 -11.89
C HIS A 237 10.60 15.03 -12.72
N GLU A 238 10.31 16.15 -12.03
CA GLU A 238 10.33 17.48 -12.62
C GLU A 238 11.69 17.63 -13.30
N THR A 239 11.70 17.44 -14.62
CA THR A 239 12.85 17.76 -15.45
C THR A 239 12.85 19.27 -15.62
N GLN A 240 13.24 20.00 -14.56
CA GLN A 240 13.68 21.37 -14.69
C GLN A 240 15.08 21.35 -15.30
N GLU A 241 15.16 21.30 -16.64
CA GLU A 241 16.31 21.80 -17.40
C GLU A 241 16.01 21.67 -18.90
N GLN A 242 15.38 22.71 -19.49
CA GLN A 242 15.66 23.20 -20.86
C GLN A 242 14.78 24.40 -21.20
N SER A 243 15.05 25.52 -20.52
CA SER A 243 14.71 26.85 -21.04
C SER A 243 15.83 27.81 -20.70
N ALA A 244 17.02 27.55 -21.26
CA ALA A 244 18.14 28.48 -21.28
C ALA A 244 19.11 28.14 -22.42
N THR A 245 18.64 28.10 -23.67
CA THR A 245 19.50 28.24 -24.85
C THR A 245 18.68 28.58 -26.09
N SER A 246 18.18 29.82 -26.15
CA SER A 246 17.86 30.45 -27.43
C SER A 246 17.76 31.96 -27.22
N ASN A 247 18.90 32.63 -27.13
CA ASN A 247 19.02 34.05 -27.46
C ASN A 247 20.45 34.28 -27.98
N ASN A 248 20.64 33.95 -29.25
CA ASN A 248 21.65 34.59 -30.09
C ASN A 248 21.11 34.61 -31.51
N ALA A 249 20.42 35.69 -31.85
CA ALA A 249 20.22 36.10 -33.22
C ALA A 249 21.27 37.20 -33.55
N PRO A 250 21.90 37.15 -34.73
CA PRO A 250 22.90 38.13 -35.13
C PRO A 250 22.21 39.41 -35.63
N ALA A 251 22.76 40.57 -35.29
CA ALA A 251 22.41 41.84 -35.90
C ALA A 251 23.59 42.28 -36.80
N ASP A 252 23.47 42.01 -38.09
CA ASP A 252 24.20 42.67 -39.17
C ASP A 252 23.14 43.14 -40.19
N ALA A 253 22.90 44.45 -40.23
CA ALA A 253 22.44 45.28 -41.36
C ALA A 253 22.14 46.71 -40.87
#